data_AF-A0A949LDW2-F1
#
_entry.id   AF-A0A949LDW2-F1
#
_cell.length_a   1.000
_cell.length_b   1.000
_cell.length_c   1.000
_cell.angle_alpha   90.00
_cell.angle_beta   90.00
_cell.angle_gamma   90.00
#
_symmetry.space_group_name_H-M   'P 1'
#
loop_
_entity.id
_entity.type
_entity.pdbx_description
1 polymer ?
#
loop_
_entity_poly.entity_id
_entity_poly.type
_entity_poly.pdbx_seq_one_letter_code
_entity_poly.pdbx_strand_id
1 'polypeptide(L)' 'MLDNHPAPDAMKATLTFTLPDEQGDYDAARLGRQALLTLWEIDQHCRSLLKHGEPTKEVRELAQQIRGMIPGEMLEA' A
#
# COMPACT_ATOMS: atom_id res chain seq x y z
N MET A 1 -21.73 17.93 -53.85
CA MET A 1 -21.31 16.53 -53.68
C MET A 1 -20.52 16.47 -52.38
N LEU A 2 -21.02 15.78 -51.37
CA LEU A 2 -20.40 15.65 -50.05
C LEU A 2 -19.87 14.22 -49.95
N ASP A 3 -18.57 14.03 -50.15
CA ASP A 3 -17.92 12.77 -49.79
C ASP A 3 -17.08 13.02 -48.55
N ASN A 4 -17.73 12.67 -47.43
CA ASN A 4 -17.25 12.67 -46.07
C ASN A 4 -16.04 11.73 -45.95
N HIS A 5 -14.86 12.26 -45.66
CA HIS A 5 -13.65 11.48 -45.44
C HIS A 5 -13.63 10.96 -43.99
N PRO A 6 -13.70 9.65 -43.71
CA PRO A 6 -13.51 9.16 -42.35
C PRO A 6 -12.03 9.22 -41.98
N ALA A 7 -11.73 9.88 -40.85
CA ALA A 7 -10.39 9.96 -40.27
C ALA A 7 -9.90 8.57 -39.78
N PRO A 8 -8.60 8.25 -39.90
CA PRO A 8 -8.04 6.91 -39.61
C PRO A 8 -7.82 6.63 -38.11
N ASP A 9 -8.66 7.15 -37.21
CA ASP A 9 -8.51 6.96 -35.76
C ASP A 9 -9.31 5.76 -35.21
N ALA A 10 -9.41 4.68 -35.98
CA ALA A 10 -10.32 3.58 -35.68
C ALA A 10 -9.61 2.22 -35.67
N MET A 11 -8.94 1.91 -34.56
CA MET A 11 -9.00 0.59 -33.91
C MET A 11 -8.35 0.70 -32.52
N LYS A 12 -9.13 1.13 -31.53
CA LYS A 12 -8.81 0.93 -30.12
C LYS A 12 -9.82 -0.07 -29.55
N ALA A 13 -9.31 -1.21 -29.08
CA ALA A 13 -10.10 -2.19 -28.37
C ALA A 13 -9.88 -2.01 -26.87
N THR A 14 -10.97 -1.89 -26.11
CA THR A 14 -10.92 -1.87 -24.65
C THR A 14 -11.27 -3.27 -24.15
N LEU A 15 -10.35 -3.90 -23.42
CA LEU A 15 -10.58 -5.20 -22.79
C LEU A 15 -11.07 -4.97 -21.35
N THR A 16 -12.26 -5.45 -21.03
CA THR A 16 -12.78 -5.44 -19.66
C THR A 16 -12.57 -6.82 -19.06
N PHE A 17 -11.78 -6.90 -17.99
CA PHE A 17 -11.50 -8.14 -17.26
C PHE A 17 -12.03 -8.00 -15.83
N THR A 18 -12.82 -8.99 -15.40
CA THR A 18 -13.23 -9.12 -14.01
C THR A 18 -12.15 -9.93 -13.30
N LEU A 19 -11.49 -9.35 -12.30
CA LEU A 19 -10.55 -10.10 -11.47
C LEU A 19 -11.32 -11.28 -10.82
N PRO A 20 -10.75 -12.49 -10.80
CA PRO A 20 -11.36 -13.62 -10.09
C PRO A 20 -11.59 -13.25 -8.63
N ASP A 21 -12.66 -13.76 -8.02
CA ASP A 21 -12.95 -13.53 -6.60
C ASP A 21 -11.75 -13.87 -5.69
N GLU A 22 -10.89 -14.79 -6.14
CA GLU A 22 -9.68 -15.26 -5.45
C GLU A 22 -8.46 -14.33 -5.61
N GLN A 23 -8.53 -13.27 -6.41
CA GLN A 23 -7.39 -12.35 -6.60
C GLN A 23 -6.96 -11.70 -5.28
N GLY A 24 -7.93 -11.38 -4.40
CA GLY A 24 -7.66 -10.84 -3.08
C GLY A 24 -6.84 -11.82 -2.22
N ASP A 25 -7.21 -13.10 -2.23
CA ASP A 25 -6.50 -14.16 -1.50
C ASP A 25 -5.11 -14.41 -2.10
N TYR A 26 -5.00 -14.38 -3.42
CA TYR A 26 -3.72 -14.49 -4.12
C TYR A 26 -2.77 -13.35 -3.74
N ASP A 27 -3.25 -12.10 -3.76
CA ASP A 27 -2.44 -10.95 -3.39
C ASP A 27 -2.08 -10.95 -1.90
N ALA A 28 -3.00 -11.37 -1.02
CA ALA A 28 -2.71 -11.55 0.39
C ALA A 28 -1.61 -12.60 0.62
N ALA A 29 -1.67 -13.74 -0.05
CA ALA A 29 -0.65 -14.79 0.04
C ALA A 29 0.71 -14.33 -0.52
N ARG A 30 0.70 -13.60 -1.64
CA ARG A 30 1.90 -13.14 -2.33
C ARG A 30 2.59 -11.97 -1.62
N LEU A 31 1.81 -10.99 -1.14
CA LEU A 31 2.32 -9.73 -0.58
C LEU A 31 2.33 -9.72 0.94
N GLY A 32 1.67 -10.66 1.61
CA GLY A 32 1.52 -10.67 3.07
C GLY A 32 2.86 -10.59 3.81
N ARG A 33 3.88 -11.34 3.37
CA ARG A 33 5.21 -11.26 4.00
C ARG A 33 5.87 -9.89 3.83
N GLN A 34 5.73 -9.26 2.66
CA GLN A 34 6.24 -7.91 2.43
C GLN A 34 5.49 -6.90 3.30
N ALA A 35 4.17 -7.02 3.40
CA ALA A 35 3.37 -6.15 4.27
C ALA A 35 3.82 -6.25 5.74
N LEU A 36 4.04 -7.45 6.26
CA LEU A 36 4.55 -7.67 7.63
C LEU A 36 5.94 -7.03 7.83
N LEU A 37 6.85 -7.20 6.87
CA LEU A 37 8.16 -6.57 6.93
C LEU A 37 8.07 -5.05 6.94
N THR A 38 7.24 -4.46 6.08
CA THR A 38 7.02 -3.02 6.04
C THR A 38 6.44 -2.50 7.36
N LEU A 39 5.49 -3.21 7.97
CA LEU A 39 4.96 -2.85 9.29
C LEU A 39 6.05 -2.89 10.37
N TRP A 40 6.90 -3.92 10.35
CA TRP A 40 8.03 -4.03 11.26
C TRP A 40 9.03 -2.88 11.10
N GLU A 41 9.36 -2.51 9.86
CA GLU A 41 10.26 -1.39 9.55
C GLU A 41 9.70 -0.06 10.08
N ILE A 42 8.39 0.18 9.94
CA ILE A 42 7.71 1.35 10.49
C ILE A 42 7.81 1.37 12.02
N ASP A 43 7.54 0.23 12.70
CA ASP A 43 7.68 0.16 14.17
C ASP A 43 9.12 0.45 14.60
N GLN A 44 10.13 -0.12 13.92
CA GLN A 44 11.54 0.11 14.25
C GLN A 44 11.92 1.58 14.03
N HIS A 45 11.42 2.21 12.98
CA HIS A 45 11.66 3.63 12.73
C HIS A 45 11.10 4.49 13.87
N CYS A 46 9.82 4.28 14.22
CA CYS A 46 9.19 5.01 15.32
C CYS A 46 9.89 4.73 16.67
N ARG A 47 10.30 3.49 16.93
CA ARG A 47 11.05 3.11 18.14
C ARG A 47 12.40 3.81 18.22
N SER A 48 13.13 3.87 17.11
CA SER A 48 14.41 4.57 17.02
C SER A 48 14.24 6.06 17.30
N LEU A 49 13.25 6.70 16.68
CA LEU A 49 12.91 8.11 16.91
C LEU A 49 12.58 8.39 18.39
N LEU A 50 11.82 7.51 19.04
CA LEU A 50 11.41 7.68 20.43
C LEU A 50 12.56 7.46 21.43
N LYS A 51 13.49 6.56 21.12
CA LYS A 51 14.59 6.15 22.01
C LYS A 51 15.85 7.00 21.84
N HIS A 52 16.16 7.38 20.61
CA HIS A 52 17.43 8.01 20.24
C HIS A 52 17.28 9.41 19.65
N GLY A 53 16.07 9.80 19.24
CA GLY A 53 15.79 11.13 18.75
C GLY A 53 15.34 12.10 19.84
N GLU A 54 15.20 13.37 19.45
CA GLU A 54 14.64 14.45 20.26
C GLU A 54 13.37 15.02 19.60
N PRO A 55 12.31 14.20 19.40
CA PRO A 55 11.08 14.69 18.78
C PRO A 55 10.38 15.69 19.70
N THR A 56 9.66 16.63 19.08
CA THR A 56 8.70 17.47 19.80
C THR A 56 7.64 16.59 20.48
N LYS A 57 6.91 17.16 21.45
CA LYS A 57 5.86 16.43 22.17
C LYS A 57 4.81 15.83 21.21
N GLU A 58 4.37 16.62 20.24
CA GLU A 58 3.38 16.20 19.23
C GLU A 58 3.88 15.04 18.37
N VAL A 59 5.14 15.12 17.90
CA VAL A 59 5.75 14.05 17.10
C VAL A 59 5.94 12.78 17.93
N ARG A 60 6.28 12.92 19.21
CA ARG A 60 6.39 11.79 20.15
C ARG A 60 5.04 11.09 20.34
N GLU A 61 3.98 11.85 20.56
CA GLU A 61 2.62 11.31 20.72
C GLU A 61 2.14 10.61 19.44
N LEU A 62 2.36 11.23 18.28
CA LEU A 62 2.04 10.63 17.00
C LEU A 62 2.81 9.32 16.76
N ALA A 63 4.12 9.30 17.04
CA ALA A 63 4.92 8.08 16.90
C ALA A 63 4.43 6.96 17.83
N GLN A 64 3.97 7.27 19.03
CA GLN A 64 3.37 6.29 19.93
C GLN A 64 2.03 5.77 19.42
N GLN A 65 1.18 6.66 18.88
CA GLN A 65 -0.09 6.27 18.27
C GLN A 65 0.11 5.35 17.07
N ILE A 66 1.04 5.67 16.16
CA ILE A 66 1.36 4.82 15.01
C ILE A 66 1.79 3.42 15.47
N ARG A 67 2.68 3.33 16.46
CA ARG A 67 3.08 2.03 17.03
C ARG A 67 1.91 1.28 17.67
N GLY A 68 0.99 1.99 18.32
CA GLY A 68 -0.22 1.39 18.89
C GLY A 68 -1.24 0.91 17.86
N MET A 69 -1.17 1.38 16.61
CA MET A 69 -2.02 0.89 15.52
C MET A 69 -1.51 -0.42 14.91
N ILE A 70 -0.24 -0.77 15.13
CA ILE A 70 0.35 -2.01 14.59
C ILE A 70 0.10 -3.12 15.62
N PRO A 71 -0.69 -4.17 15.28
CA PRO A 71 -0.94 -5.28 16.19
C PRO A 71 0.38 -5.96 16.57
N GLY A 72 0.57 -6.28 17.86
CA GLY A 72 1.81 -6.92 18.33
C GLY A 72 2.11 -8.24 17.61
N GLU A 73 1.07 -9.00 17.27
CA GLU A 73 1.12 -10.24 16.49
C GLU A 73 1.83 -10.07 15.14
N MET A 74 1.74 -8.89 14.52
CA MET A 74 2.39 -8.59 13.24
C MET A 74 3.87 -8.25 13.38
N LEU A 75 4.38 -8.11 14.61
CA LEU A 75 5.77 -7.76 14.92
C LEU A 75 6.61 -8.95 15.40
N GLU A 76 5.99 -10.11 15.66
CA GLU A 76 6.65 -11.33 16.16
C GLU A 76 7.02 -12.35 15.05
N ALA A 77 6.78 -12.00 13.78
CA ALA A 77 6.93 -12.88 12.61
C ALA A 77 8.36 -12.96 12.03
#